data_AF-A0A965LYA4-F1
#
_entry.id   AF-A0A965LYA4-F1
#
_cell.length_a   1.000
_cell.length_b   1.000
_cell.length_c   1.000
_cell.angle_alpha   90.00
_cell.angle_beta   90.00
_cell.angle_gamma   90.00
#
_symmetry.space_group_name_H-M   'P 1'
#
loop_
_entity.id
_entity.type
_entity.pdbx_description
1 polymer ?
#
loop_
_entity_poly.entity_id
_entity_poly.type
_entity_poly.pdbx_seq_one_letter_code
_entity_poly.pdbx_strand_id
1 'polypeptide(L)'
;MATLADALALHRAGKFEEAGALYDRVLQVHPEQPDALHLRGVVHMQRGELREAVRLIGKAIVLRPGDAAFYSNLAAALYRLQMFDQAMQYAQRSIAMDAGSFQSRMVLAQCFEATQQWREAADAYRDALAIDPRNRNLINGRLAALQALESHDEVIEFIDSLSVPLDDGLRISRSQALRELKRFDEALAAMRECQAQKGHDWHVNMLKLMLDRRDPDGALPHGQALLEAKDTLAGQRLGEARARELRAAWPLSVPPFRPNDAEAPERNVICFSLWGDNPKYTYNAVLNAKKVPLVYPGWSARFYVDDTVPTEIVQALVDYGARVISVASDARTHLKLFWRFLATDDPTVERFLCRDCDAVVNHREHAAVEAWLASGRKFHVMRDHPEHAELIMAGMWGGVAGFLPRLSDQAVEYYESHEPKWRWIDQDFLRDRVWPLIKADCLVHDDFYIMGGECRRFPPGSELPENEHVGGYRLRFAAEQEHAAKSN
;
A
#
# COMPACT_ATOMS: atom_id res chain seq x y z
N MET A 1 -32.28 -47.42 4.82
CA MET A 1 -32.14 -46.39 3.77
C MET A 1 -31.36 -45.24 4.38
N ALA A 2 -30.46 -44.59 3.65
CA ALA A 2 -29.79 -43.39 4.14
C ALA A 2 -30.86 -42.34 4.48
N THR A 3 -30.87 -41.86 5.73
CA THR A 3 -31.86 -40.86 6.16
C THR A 3 -31.25 -39.47 6.11
N LEU A 4 -32.11 -38.44 6.00
CA LEU A 4 -31.69 -37.05 6.20
C LEU A 4 -31.01 -36.84 7.56
N ALA A 5 -31.46 -37.57 8.59
CA ALA A 5 -30.90 -37.51 9.94
C ALA A 5 -29.43 -37.99 9.97
N ASP A 6 -29.09 -39.05 9.23
CA ASP A 6 -27.72 -39.54 9.11
C ASP A 6 -26.82 -38.52 8.42
N ALA A 7 -27.31 -37.88 7.35
CA ALA A 7 -26.58 -36.83 6.63
C ALA A 7 -26.32 -35.61 7.51
N LEU A 8 -27.32 -35.19 8.29
CA LEU A 8 -27.22 -34.11 9.27
C LEU A 8 -26.20 -34.42 10.37
N ALA A 9 -26.19 -35.65 10.88
CA ALA A 9 -25.24 -36.08 11.91
C ALA A 9 -23.79 -36.00 11.41
N LEU A 10 -23.53 -36.47 10.18
CA LEU A 10 -22.21 -36.36 9.54
C LEU A 10 -21.81 -34.92 9.28
N HIS A 11 -22.75 -34.07 8.83
CA HIS A 11 -22.49 -32.65 8.61
C HIS A 11 -22.09 -31.95 9.93
N ARG A 12 -22.83 -32.21 11.02
CA ARG A 12 -22.49 -31.67 12.35
C ARG A 12 -21.15 -32.19 12.88
N ALA A 13 -20.74 -33.39 12.46
CA ALA A 13 -19.43 -33.95 12.77
C ALA A 13 -18.30 -33.44 11.84
N GLY A 14 -18.58 -32.50 10.94
CA GLY A 14 -17.59 -31.94 10.00
C GLY A 14 -17.22 -32.87 8.84
N LYS A 15 -17.92 -33.99 8.67
CA LYS A 15 -17.68 -34.97 7.60
C LYS A 15 -18.45 -34.58 6.34
N PHE A 16 -18.07 -33.46 5.74
CA PHE A 16 -18.84 -32.83 4.66
C PHE A 16 -18.94 -33.68 3.38
N GLU A 17 -17.88 -34.43 3.04
CA GLU A 17 -17.87 -35.35 1.90
C GLU A 17 -18.87 -36.49 2.06
N GLU A 18 -18.83 -37.15 3.22
CA GLU A 18 -19.75 -38.24 3.55
C GLU A 18 -21.19 -37.72 3.64
N ALA A 19 -21.40 -36.54 4.26
CA ALA A 19 -22.69 -35.88 4.33
C ALA A 19 -23.24 -35.51 2.93
N GLY A 20 -22.39 -34.97 2.06
CA GLY A 20 -22.73 -34.65 0.66
C GLY A 20 -23.25 -35.87 -0.10
N ALA A 21 -22.56 -37.00 0.02
CA ALA A 21 -22.99 -38.25 -0.60
C ALA A 21 -24.34 -38.75 -0.06
N LEU A 22 -24.60 -38.57 1.24
CA LEU A 22 -25.90 -38.91 1.81
C LEU A 22 -27.00 -37.95 1.37
N TYR A 23 -26.74 -36.64 1.29
CA TYR A 23 -27.70 -35.69 0.72
C TYR A 23 -28.03 -36.03 -0.74
N ASP A 24 -27.05 -36.42 -1.56
CA ASP A 24 -27.29 -36.84 -2.94
C ASP A 24 -28.21 -38.07 -3.01
N ARG A 25 -28.02 -39.07 -2.12
CA ARG A 25 -28.93 -40.22 -2.02
C ARG A 25 -30.34 -39.83 -1.56
N VAL A 26 -30.47 -38.92 -0.62
CA VAL A 26 -31.77 -38.39 -0.18
C VAL A 26 -32.48 -37.70 -1.36
N LEU A 27 -31.75 -36.91 -2.15
CA LEU A 27 -32.28 -36.20 -3.31
C LEU A 27 -32.60 -37.11 -4.49
N GLN A 28 -31.96 -38.28 -4.61
CA GLN A 28 -32.36 -39.30 -5.60
C GLN A 28 -33.75 -39.87 -5.32
N VAL A 29 -34.11 -40.05 -4.04
CA VAL A 29 -35.42 -40.59 -3.64
C VAL A 29 -36.46 -39.47 -3.49
N HIS A 30 -36.05 -38.30 -3.01
CA HIS A 30 -36.89 -37.12 -2.77
C HIS A 30 -36.25 -35.86 -3.38
N PRO A 31 -36.39 -35.62 -4.71
CA PRO A 31 -35.69 -34.54 -5.42
C PRO A 31 -36.06 -33.10 -5.01
N GLU A 32 -37.12 -32.94 -4.23
CA GLU A 32 -37.67 -31.66 -3.76
C GLU A 32 -37.66 -31.55 -2.24
N GLN A 33 -36.74 -32.27 -1.57
CA GLN A 33 -36.57 -32.18 -0.13
C GLN A 33 -35.73 -30.90 0.20
N PRO A 34 -36.33 -29.84 0.81
CA PRO A 34 -35.68 -28.53 0.95
C PRO A 34 -34.42 -28.53 1.81
N ASP A 35 -34.41 -29.25 2.94
CA ASP A 35 -33.25 -29.35 3.84
C ASP A 35 -32.07 -30.05 3.17
N ALA A 36 -32.33 -31.13 2.41
CA ALA A 36 -31.27 -31.81 1.66
C ALA A 36 -30.70 -30.92 0.54
N LEU A 37 -31.55 -30.18 -0.18
CA LEU A 37 -31.11 -29.21 -1.19
C LEU A 37 -30.26 -28.10 -0.56
N HIS A 38 -30.74 -27.48 0.52
CA HIS A 38 -30.03 -26.40 1.21
C HIS A 38 -28.67 -26.86 1.74
N LEU A 39 -28.63 -27.97 2.49
CA LEU A 39 -27.40 -28.44 3.11
C LEU A 39 -26.42 -29.01 2.10
N ARG A 40 -26.90 -29.58 0.99
CA ARG A 40 -26.04 -29.92 -0.14
C ARG A 40 -25.43 -28.69 -0.78
N GLY A 41 -26.20 -27.61 -0.90
CA GLY A 41 -25.71 -26.30 -1.34
C GLY A 41 -24.63 -25.75 -0.39
N VAL A 42 -24.81 -25.86 0.93
CA VAL A 42 -23.79 -25.47 1.92
C VAL A 42 -22.49 -26.28 1.74
N VAL A 43 -22.58 -27.59 1.47
CA VAL A 43 -21.39 -28.41 1.14
C VAL A 43 -20.68 -27.89 -0.13
N HIS A 44 -21.44 -27.52 -1.17
CA HIS A 44 -20.85 -26.89 -2.36
C HIS A 44 -20.15 -25.55 -2.04
N MET A 45 -20.71 -24.72 -1.14
CA MET A 45 -20.04 -23.49 -0.69
C MET A 45 -18.70 -23.78 -0.04
N GLN A 46 -18.62 -24.81 0.81
CA GLN A 46 -17.39 -25.19 1.51
C GLN A 46 -16.30 -25.66 0.53
N ARG A 47 -16.69 -26.23 -0.61
CA ARG A 47 -15.79 -26.61 -1.71
C ARG A 47 -15.43 -25.46 -2.67
N GLY A 48 -16.02 -24.29 -2.51
CA GLY A 48 -15.85 -23.16 -3.43
C GLY A 48 -16.68 -23.27 -4.72
N GLU A 49 -17.59 -24.25 -4.81
CA GLU A 49 -18.49 -24.47 -5.95
C GLU A 49 -19.73 -23.55 -5.84
N LEU A 50 -19.48 -22.24 -5.79
CA LEU A 50 -20.46 -21.25 -5.34
C LEU A 50 -21.71 -21.15 -6.24
N ARG A 51 -21.55 -21.31 -7.56
CA ARG A 51 -22.70 -21.27 -8.50
C ARG A 51 -23.69 -22.40 -8.24
N GLU A 52 -23.17 -23.59 -7.92
CA GLU A 52 -24.00 -24.75 -7.63
C GLU A 52 -24.67 -24.62 -6.25
N ALA A 53 -23.97 -24.04 -5.29
CA ALA A 53 -24.56 -23.66 -4.00
C ALA A 53 -25.76 -22.70 -4.18
N VAL A 54 -25.59 -21.62 -4.96
CA VAL A 54 -26.68 -20.67 -5.27
C VAL A 54 -27.87 -21.39 -5.89
N ARG A 55 -27.63 -22.28 -6.87
CA ARG A 55 -28.69 -23.04 -7.55
C ARG A 55 -29.49 -23.92 -6.57
N LEU A 56 -28.79 -24.70 -5.74
CA LEU A 56 -29.43 -25.63 -4.81
C LEU A 56 -30.16 -24.93 -3.67
N ILE A 57 -29.55 -23.91 -3.07
CA ILE A 57 -30.17 -23.12 -2.00
C ILE A 57 -31.36 -22.33 -2.54
N GLY A 58 -31.24 -21.75 -3.75
CA GLY A 58 -32.36 -21.10 -4.43
C GLY A 58 -33.55 -22.03 -4.64
N LYS A 59 -33.31 -23.29 -5.04
CA LYS A 59 -34.38 -24.30 -5.14
C LYS A 59 -35.02 -24.59 -3.78
N ALA A 60 -34.23 -24.68 -2.71
CA ALA A 60 -34.74 -24.89 -1.36
C ALA A 60 -35.65 -23.72 -0.90
N ILE A 61 -35.31 -22.47 -1.23
CA ILE A 61 -36.14 -21.28 -0.94
C ILE A 61 -37.48 -21.34 -1.67
N VAL A 62 -37.49 -21.71 -2.95
CA VAL A 62 -38.74 -21.83 -3.74
C VAL A 62 -39.69 -22.85 -3.10
N LEU A 63 -39.14 -23.97 -2.62
CA LEU A 63 -39.91 -25.06 -2.00
C LEU A 63 -40.34 -24.73 -0.56
N ARG A 64 -39.54 -23.98 0.19
CA ARG A 64 -39.83 -23.55 1.56
C ARG A 64 -39.33 -22.12 1.80
N PRO A 65 -40.14 -21.09 1.50
CA PRO A 65 -39.72 -19.70 1.58
C PRO A 65 -39.68 -19.13 3.01
N GLY A 66 -40.10 -19.91 4.02
CA GLY A 66 -40.23 -19.49 5.41
C GLY A 66 -39.00 -19.73 6.31
N ASP A 67 -37.88 -20.19 5.75
CA ASP A 67 -36.67 -20.51 6.53
C ASP A 67 -35.56 -19.48 6.32
N ALA A 68 -35.28 -18.67 7.35
CA ALA A 68 -34.26 -17.62 7.31
C ALA A 68 -32.85 -18.14 7.03
N ALA A 69 -32.51 -19.37 7.45
CA ALA A 69 -31.19 -19.96 7.24
C ALA A 69 -30.89 -20.16 5.75
N PHE A 70 -31.91 -20.37 4.92
CA PHE A 70 -31.75 -20.51 3.47
C PHE A 70 -31.32 -19.18 2.84
N TYR A 71 -32.00 -18.09 3.19
CA TYR A 71 -31.67 -16.75 2.72
C TYR A 71 -30.28 -16.31 3.21
N SER A 72 -29.93 -16.60 4.47
CA SER A 72 -28.60 -16.28 5.02
C SER A 72 -27.46 -16.97 4.25
N ASN A 73 -27.61 -18.25 3.94
CA ASN A 73 -26.57 -19.01 3.22
C ASN A 73 -26.51 -18.63 1.73
N LEU A 74 -27.67 -18.34 1.12
CA LEU A 74 -27.70 -17.81 -0.25
C LEU A 74 -26.99 -16.46 -0.35
N ALA A 75 -27.25 -15.54 0.59
CA ALA A 75 -26.58 -14.25 0.65
C ALA A 75 -25.05 -14.40 0.77
N ALA A 76 -24.58 -15.29 1.64
CA ALA A 76 -23.15 -15.57 1.79
C ALA A 76 -22.51 -16.16 0.52
N ALA A 77 -23.23 -17.04 -0.21
CA ALA A 77 -22.76 -17.58 -1.48
C ALA A 77 -22.65 -16.50 -2.58
N LEU A 78 -23.66 -15.62 -2.66
CA LEU A 78 -23.70 -14.50 -3.60
C LEU A 78 -22.61 -13.46 -3.30
N TYR A 79 -22.36 -13.16 -2.01
CA TYR A 79 -21.25 -12.30 -1.60
C TYR A 79 -19.90 -12.84 -2.07
N ARG A 80 -19.65 -14.15 -1.88
CA ARG A 80 -18.41 -14.80 -2.36
C ARG A 80 -18.30 -14.85 -3.89
N LEU A 81 -19.41 -14.73 -4.61
CA LEU A 81 -19.47 -14.54 -6.06
C LEU A 81 -19.36 -13.07 -6.49
N GLN A 82 -19.17 -12.14 -5.54
CA GLN A 82 -19.16 -10.69 -5.76
C GLN A 82 -20.46 -10.13 -6.35
N MET A 83 -21.58 -10.84 -6.15
CA MET A 83 -22.92 -10.39 -6.56
C MET A 83 -23.56 -9.59 -5.42
N PHE A 84 -22.96 -8.45 -5.08
CA PHE A 84 -23.24 -7.70 -3.85
C PHE A 84 -24.70 -7.24 -3.72
N ASP A 85 -25.30 -6.70 -4.78
CA ASP A 85 -26.71 -6.23 -4.74
C ASP A 85 -27.68 -7.36 -4.37
N GLN A 86 -27.50 -8.54 -4.96
CA GLN A 86 -28.34 -9.69 -4.65
C GLN A 86 -28.04 -10.21 -3.24
N ALA A 87 -26.77 -10.29 -2.85
CA ALA A 87 -26.37 -10.70 -1.51
C ALA A 87 -27.03 -9.81 -0.44
N MET A 88 -27.05 -8.49 -0.64
CA MET A 88 -27.71 -7.53 0.25
C MET A 88 -29.22 -7.79 0.35
N GLN A 89 -29.92 -7.99 -0.78
CA GLN A 89 -31.36 -8.27 -0.79
C GLN A 89 -31.70 -9.55 0.02
N TYR A 90 -30.96 -10.64 -0.21
CA TYR A 90 -31.18 -11.89 0.50
C TYR A 90 -30.77 -11.80 1.99
N ALA A 91 -29.72 -11.07 2.32
CA ALA A 91 -29.32 -10.81 3.71
C ALA A 91 -30.40 -10.01 4.47
N GLN A 92 -30.91 -8.94 3.87
CA GLN A 92 -32.01 -8.14 4.43
C GLN A 92 -33.27 -8.98 4.62
N ARG A 93 -33.60 -9.86 3.66
CA ARG A 93 -34.74 -10.77 3.78
C ARG A 93 -34.57 -11.74 4.95
N SER A 94 -33.38 -12.31 5.11
CA SER A 94 -33.04 -13.17 6.25
C SER A 94 -33.18 -12.43 7.58
N ILE A 95 -32.66 -11.20 7.70
CA ILE A 95 -32.76 -10.36 8.91
C ILE A 95 -34.21 -10.00 9.23
N ALA A 96 -35.03 -9.74 8.21
CA ALA A 96 -36.46 -9.46 8.40
C ALA A 96 -37.25 -10.67 8.92
N MET A 97 -36.77 -11.89 8.65
CA MET A 97 -37.37 -13.14 9.13
C MET A 97 -36.83 -13.54 10.51
N ASP A 98 -35.54 -13.33 10.73
CA ASP A 98 -34.84 -13.57 11.99
C ASP A 98 -33.93 -12.38 12.31
N ALA A 99 -34.44 -11.49 13.17
CA ALA A 99 -33.68 -10.36 13.67
C ALA A 99 -32.51 -10.79 14.57
N GLY A 100 -32.31 -12.07 14.89
CA GLY A 100 -31.11 -12.60 15.55
C GLY A 100 -30.02 -13.08 14.59
N SER A 101 -30.25 -13.04 13.27
CA SER A 101 -29.35 -13.64 12.28
C SER A 101 -28.01 -12.90 12.17
N PHE A 102 -27.04 -13.35 12.95
CA PHE A 102 -25.68 -12.81 12.99
C PHE A 102 -25.00 -12.89 11.62
N GLN A 103 -25.05 -14.06 10.98
CA GLN A 103 -24.41 -14.29 9.68
C GLN A 103 -24.96 -13.37 8.58
N SER A 104 -26.27 -13.11 8.57
CA SER A 104 -26.86 -12.20 7.57
C SER A 104 -26.44 -10.75 7.79
N ARG A 105 -26.32 -10.30 9.06
CA ARG A 105 -25.78 -8.96 9.36
C ARG A 105 -24.33 -8.81 8.95
N MET A 106 -23.51 -9.84 9.20
CA MET A 106 -22.12 -9.85 8.74
C MET A 106 -22.03 -9.68 7.22
N VAL A 107 -22.78 -10.50 6.47
CA VAL A 107 -22.79 -10.43 5.00
C VAL A 107 -23.26 -9.06 4.52
N LEU A 108 -24.30 -8.50 5.15
CA LEU A 108 -24.79 -7.17 4.79
C LEU A 108 -23.71 -6.09 4.99
N ALA A 109 -23.03 -6.09 6.13
CA ALA A 109 -21.93 -5.15 6.41
C ALA A 109 -20.77 -5.30 5.42
N GLN A 110 -20.39 -6.55 5.10
CA GLN A 110 -19.35 -6.83 4.12
C GLN A 110 -19.72 -6.41 2.69
N CYS A 111 -21.00 -6.50 2.30
CA CYS A 111 -21.45 -6.00 1.01
C CYS A 111 -21.37 -4.48 0.93
N PHE A 112 -21.75 -3.76 1.99
CA PHE A 112 -21.59 -2.31 2.06
C PHE A 112 -20.11 -1.90 1.99
N GLU A 113 -19.23 -2.61 2.71
CA GLU A 113 -17.77 -2.41 2.64
C GLU A 113 -17.23 -2.62 1.22
N ALA A 114 -17.57 -3.75 0.58
CA ALA A 114 -17.12 -4.08 -0.77
C ALA A 114 -17.61 -3.09 -1.85
N THR A 115 -18.72 -2.40 -1.57
CA THR A 115 -19.28 -1.35 -2.43
C THR A 115 -18.93 0.06 -1.95
N GLN A 116 -18.03 0.20 -0.97
CA GLN A 116 -17.55 1.47 -0.41
C GLN A 116 -18.65 2.38 0.17
N GLN A 117 -19.77 1.78 0.58
CA GLN A 117 -20.84 2.44 1.34
C GLN A 117 -20.46 2.44 2.82
N TRP A 118 -19.48 3.27 3.18
CA TRP A 118 -18.79 3.18 4.47
C TRP A 118 -19.69 3.49 5.68
N ARG A 119 -20.65 4.41 5.54
CA ARG A 119 -21.59 4.76 6.62
C ARG A 119 -22.51 3.59 6.94
N GLU A 120 -23.10 3.01 5.92
CA GLU A 120 -23.97 1.84 6.01
C GLU A 120 -23.20 0.61 6.50
N ALA A 121 -21.95 0.45 6.09
CA ALA A 121 -21.06 -0.60 6.61
C ALA A 121 -20.82 -0.44 8.12
N ALA A 122 -20.49 0.77 8.58
CA ALA A 122 -20.27 1.06 10.00
C ALA A 122 -21.53 0.78 10.85
N ASP A 123 -22.70 1.17 10.37
CA ASP A 123 -23.98 0.90 11.02
C ASP A 123 -24.33 -0.59 11.04
N ALA A 124 -24.14 -1.30 9.93
CA ALA A 124 -24.39 -2.73 9.86
C ALA A 124 -23.43 -3.53 10.77
N TYR A 125 -22.15 -3.12 10.85
CA TYR A 125 -21.21 -3.72 11.79
C TYR A 125 -21.56 -3.43 13.25
N ARG A 126 -22.05 -2.21 13.58
CA ARG A 126 -22.58 -1.90 14.92
C ARG A 126 -23.73 -2.86 15.28
N ASP A 127 -24.66 -3.07 14.37
CA ASP A 127 -25.81 -3.94 14.60
C ASP A 127 -25.41 -5.41 14.76
N ALA A 128 -24.37 -5.86 14.03
CA ALA A 128 -23.81 -7.20 14.20
C ALA A 128 -23.06 -7.35 15.54
N LEU A 129 -22.31 -6.32 15.96
CA LEU A 129 -21.61 -6.27 17.25
C LEU A 129 -22.57 -6.23 18.44
N ALA A 130 -23.81 -5.77 18.28
CA ALA A 130 -24.82 -5.85 19.33
C ALA A 130 -25.17 -7.31 19.71
N ILE A 131 -24.92 -8.26 18.80
CA ILE A 131 -25.15 -9.70 19.02
C ILE A 131 -23.89 -10.39 19.56
N ASP A 132 -22.74 -10.13 18.95
CA ASP A 132 -21.43 -10.63 19.40
C ASP A 132 -20.43 -9.47 19.58
N PRO A 133 -20.43 -8.82 20.76
CA PRO A 133 -19.60 -7.63 21.01
C PRO A 133 -18.08 -7.90 21.00
N ARG A 134 -17.67 -9.17 21.06
CA ARG A 134 -16.25 -9.56 21.15
C ARG A 134 -15.70 -10.07 19.83
N ASN A 135 -16.49 -10.02 18.76
CA ASN A 135 -16.09 -10.51 17.46
C ASN A 135 -15.01 -9.63 16.81
N ARG A 136 -13.76 -10.10 16.78
CA ARG A 136 -12.63 -9.34 16.21
C ARG A 136 -12.85 -8.93 14.75
N ASN A 137 -13.48 -9.77 13.94
CA ASN A 137 -13.71 -9.44 12.54
C ASN A 137 -14.68 -8.27 12.38
N LEU A 138 -15.70 -8.18 13.24
CA LEU A 138 -16.65 -7.07 13.23
C LEU A 138 -16.07 -5.80 13.81
N ILE A 139 -15.24 -5.92 14.85
CA ILE A 139 -14.51 -4.77 15.40
C ILE A 139 -13.62 -4.16 14.31
N ASN A 140 -12.84 -4.99 13.62
CA ASN A 140 -11.97 -4.55 12.54
C ASN A 140 -12.76 -3.96 11.37
N GLY A 141 -13.86 -4.60 10.95
CA GLY A 141 -14.71 -4.10 9.87
C GLY A 141 -15.34 -2.74 10.19
N ARG A 142 -15.88 -2.57 11.41
CA ARG A 142 -16.43 -1.27 11.83
C ARG A 142 -15.35 -0.19 11.91
N LEU A 143 -14.20 -0.52 12.48
CA LEU A 143 -13.09 0.41 12.60
C LEU A 143 -12.60 0.88 11.23
N ALA A 144 -12.43 -0.04 10.28
CA ALA A 144 -12.03 0.28 8.91
C ALA A 144 -13.06 1.19 8.22
N ALA A 145 -14.35 0.92 8.39
CA ALA A 145 -15.42 1.75 7.84
C ALA A 145 -15.42 3.18 8.44
N LEU A 146 -15.25 3.31 9.77
CA LEU A 146 -15.15 4.62 10.43
C LEU A 146 -13.88 5.40 10.03
N GLN A 147 -12.76 4.70 9.82
CA GLN A 147 -11.52 5.30 9.32
C GLN A 147 -11.67 5.79 7.87
N ALA A 148 -12.35 5.02 7.01
CA ALA A 148 -12.63 5.42 5.62
C ALA A 148 -13.56 6.65 5.54
N LEU A 149 -14.42 6.85 6.54
CA LEU A 149 -15.25 8.05 6.70
C LEU A 149 -14.51 9.25 7.32
N GLU A 150 -13.24 9.10 7.71
CA GLU A 150 -12.48 10.11 8.46
C GLU A 150 -13.21 10.58 9.75
N SER A 151 -14.09 9.74 10.30
CA SER A 151 -14.93 10.07 11.47
C SER A 151 -14.17 9.80 12.78
N HIS A 152 -13.16 10.63 13.05
CA HIS A 152 -12.18 10.41 14.13
C HIS A 152 -12.81 10.35 15.54
N ASP A 153 -13.81 11.18 15.84
CA ASP A 153 -14.53 11.12 17.12
C ASP A 153 -15.25 9.77 17.29
N GLU A 154 -15.95 9.28 16.26
CA GLU A 154 -16.62 7.99 16.29
C GLU A 154 -15.63 6.82 16.44
N VAL A 155 -14.43 6.91 15.86
CA VAL A 155 -13.36 5.92 16.07
C VAL A 155 -12.98 5.85 17.55
N ILE A 156 -12.77 7.00 18.19
CA ILE A 156 -12.37 7.07 19.60
C ILE A 156 -13.51 6.54 20.48
N GLU A 157 -14.73 7.02 20.28
CA GLU A 157 -15.91 6.57 21.03
C GLU A 157 -16.15 5.06 20.87
N PHE A 158 -16.00 4.55 19.64
CA PHE A 158 -16.15 3.13 19.37
C PHE A 158 -15.11 2.32 20.15
N ILE A 159 -13.82 2.67 20.05
CA ILE A 159 -12.74 1.95 20.74
C ILE A 159 -12.91 2.04 22.26
N ASP A 160 -13.28 3.21 22.80
CA ASP A 160 -13.49 3.43 24.23
C ASP A 160 -14.71 2.66 24.77
N SER A 161 -15.70 2.37 23.93
CA SER A 161 -16.87 1.56 24.28
C SER A 161 -16.62 0.04 24.30
N LEU A 162 -15.49 -0.42 23.74
CA LEU A 162 -15.21 -1.85 23.60
C LEU A 162 -15.01 -2.52 24.97
N SER A 163 -15.81 -3.55 25.24
CA SER A 163 -15.65 -4.41 26.42
C SER A 163 -14.68 -5.57 26.20
N VAL A 164 -13.60 -5.31 25.43
CA VAL A 164 -12.50 -6.25 25.16
C VAL A 164 -11.16 -5.60 25.52
N PRO A 165 -10.14 -6.37 25.92
CA PRO A 165 -8.79 -5.84 26.06
C PRO A 165 -8.33 -5.23 24.74
N LEU A 166 -7.88 -3.98 24.77
CA LEU A 166 -7.30 -3.34 23.60
C LEU A 166 -5.95 -4.02 23.29
N ASP A 167 -5.77 -4.41 22.03
CA ASP A 167 -4.45 -4.74 21.49
C ASP A 167 -3.80 -3.49 20.90
N ASP A 168 -2.55 -3.63 20.44
CA ASP A 168 -1.78 -2.51 19.92
C ASP A 168 -2.39 -1.92 18.64
N GLY A 169 -3.07 -2.74 17.82
CA GLY A 169 -3.75 -2.27 16.62
C GLY A 169 -4.88 -1.29 16.94
N LEU A 170 -5.68 -1.61 17.96
CA LEU A 170 -6.73 -0.71 18.46
C LEU A 170 -6.14 0.55 19.11
N ARG A 171 -5.08 0.42 19.93
CA ARG A 171 -4.42 1.58 20.56
C ARG A 171 -3.81 2.54 19.53
N ILE A 172 -3.15 2.00 18.51
CA ILE A 172 -2.59 2.78 17.41
C ILE A 172 -3.71 3.49 16.65
N SER A 173 -4.79 2.78 16.32
CA SER A 173 -5.93 3.38 15.60
C SER A 173 -6.59 4.51 16.41
N ARG A 174 -6.73 4.33 17.73
CA ARG A 174 -7.20 5.39 18.64
C ARG A 174 -6.24 6.57 18.68
N SER A 175 -4.94 6.31 18.79
CA SER A 175 -3.91 7.36 18.81
C SER A 175 -3.90 8.17 17.50
N GLN A 176 -4.03 7.51 16.36
CA GLN A 176 -4.13 8.16 15.05
C GLN A 176 -5.35 9.08 15.00
N ALA A 177 -6.54 8.61 15.40
CA ALA A 177 -7.74 9.45 15.45
C ALA A 177 -7.58 10.66 16.38
N LEU A 178 -7.00 10.48 17.57
CA LEU A 178 -6.71 11.57 18.50
C LEU A 178 -5.73 12.59 17.93
N ARG A 179 -4.73 12.12 17.18
CA ARG A 179 -3.73 12.96 16.52
C ARG A 179 -4.35 13.82 15.42
N GLU A 180 -5.25 13.26 14.59
CA GLU A 180 -5.99 14.05 13.57
C GLU A 180 -6.86 15.13 14.23
N LEU A 181 -7.42 14.86 15.40
CA LEU A 181 -8.14 15.83 16.23
C LEU A 181 -7.23 16.77 17.05
N LYS A 182 -5.90 16.69 16.86
CA LYS A 182 -4.89 17.48 17.58
C LYS A 182 -4.89 17.29 19.11
N ARG A 183 -5.45 16.18 19.60
CA ARG A 183 -5.47 15.76 21.01
C ARG A 183 -4.18 15.01 21.36
N PHE A 184 -3.04 15.67 21.18
CA PHE A 184 -1.72 15.03 21.17
C PHE A 184 -1.32 14.33 22.47
N ASP A 185 -1.68 14.88 23.63
CA ASP A 185 -1.34 14.26 24.92
C ASP A 185 -2.07 12.94 25.14
N GLU A 186 -3.33 12.86 24.71
CA GLU A 186 -4.12 11.62 24.76
C GLU A 186 -3.64 10.61 23.73
N ALA A 187 -3.27 11.07 22.52
CA ALA A 187 -2.67 10.23 21.50
C ALA A 187 -1.37 9.59 22.01
N LEU A 188 -0.54 10.36 22.72
CA LEU A 188 0.71 9.89 23.31
C LEU A 188 0.47 8.90 24.45
N ALA A 189 -0.54 9.14 25.29
CA ALA A 189 -0.94 8.20 26.33
C ALA A 189 -1.35 6.84 25.72
N ALA A 190 -2.17 6.85 24.68
CA ALA A 190 -2.56 5.62 23.97
C ALA A 190 -1.35 4.87 23.38
N MET A 191 -0.36 5.58 22.82
CA MET A 191 0.88 4.96 22.32
C MET A 191 1.75 4.35 23.41
N ARG A 192 1.77 4.94 24.61
CA ARG A 192 2.52 4.43 25.78
C ARG A 192 1.93 3.15 26.36
N GLU A 193 0.67 2.87 26.09
CA GLU A 193 -0.01 1.64 26.51
C GLU A 193 0.21 0.45 25.57
N CYS A 194 0.79 0.69 24.39
CA CYS A 194 1.12 -0.40 23.47
C CYS A 194 2.13 -1.37 24.12
N GLN A 195 2.00 -2.67 23.85
CA GLN A 195 2.88 -3.71 24.37
C GLN A 195 4.16 -3.83 23.54
N ALA A 196 4.04 -3.78 22.22
CA ALA A 196 5.14 -3.79 21.26
C ALA A 196 5.82 -2.41 21.17
N GLN A 197 6.08 -1.78 22.31
CA GLN A 197 6.88 -0.55 22.36
C GLN A 197 8.23 -0.84 21.71
N LYS A 198 8.70 0.13 20.94
CA LYS A 198 9.92 0.03 20.14
C LYS A 198 9.83 -0.92 18.93
N GLY A 199 8.64 -1.43 18.61
CA GLY A 199 8.38 -2.09 17.33
C GLY A 199 8.32 -1.09 16.17
N HIS A 200 8.37 -1.60 14.93
CA HIS A 200 8.30 -0.78 13.71
C HIS A 200 7.08 0.15 13.70
N ASP A 201 5.87 -0.41 13.82
CA ASP A 201 4.63 0.37 13.74
C ASP A 201 4.50 1.36 14.89
N TRP A 202 5.01 1.01 16.07
CA TRP A 202 5.06 1.92 17.19
C TRP A 202 5.96 3.13 16.91
N HIS A 203 7.17 2.91 16.39
CA HIS A 203 8.08 4.00 16.03
C HIS A 203 7.54 4.87 14.88
N VAL A 204 6.90 4.28 13.87
CA VAL A 204 6.27 5.05 12.78
C VAL A 204 5.20 5.99 13.34
N ASN A 205 4.32 5.50 14.20
CA ASN A 205 3.24 6.32 14.74
C ASN A 205 3.75 7.35 15.75
N MET A 206 4.74 7.00 16.57
CA MET A 206 5.40 7.96 17.48
C MET A 206 6.12 9.08 16.73
N LEU A 207 6.88 8.74 15.68
CA LEU A 207 7.56 9.72 14.82
C LEU A 207 6.57 10.76 14.31
N LYS A 208 5.48 10.31 13.67
CA LYS A 208 4.50 11.23 13.10
C LYS A 208 3.76 12.04 14.17
N LEU A 209 3.36 11.42 15.28
CA LEU A 209 2.70 12.10 16.40
C LEU A 209 3.56 13.23 16.98
N MET A 210 4.86 13.00 17.16
CA MET A 210 5.77 14.01 17.69
C MET A 210 5.97 15.17 16.70
N LEU A 211 6.06 14.87 15.40
CA LEU A 211 6.16 15.90 14.37
C LEU A 211 4.90 16.77 14.29
N ASP A 212 3.70 16.16 14.32
CA ASP A 212 2.42 16.89 14.32
C ASP A 212 2.26 17.79 15.55
N ARG A 213 2.82 17.37 16.69
CA ARG A 213 2.91 18.15 17.93
C ARG A 213 3.95 19.28 17.87
N ARG A 214 4.74 19.37 16.79
CA ARG A 214 5.90 20.27 16.65
C ARG A 214 7.02 19.99 17.66
N ASP A 215 7.25 18.72 17.96
CA ASP A 215 8.36 18.23 18.78
C ASP A 215 9.34 17.39 17.92
N PRO A 216 10.18 18.04 17.08
CA PRO A 216 11.13 17.33 16.24
C PRO A 216 12.17 16.57 17.08
N ASP A 217 12.65 17.14 18.19
CA ASP A 217 13.65 16.50 19.04
C ASP A 217 13.14 15.20 19.67
N GLY A 218 11.86 15.17 20.07
CA GLY A 218 11.19 13.95 20.51
C GLY A 218 10.94 12.94 19.38
N ALA A 219 10.81 13.41 18.14
CA ALA A 219 10.55 12.59 16.96
C ALA A 219 11.80 11.83 16.48
N LEU A 220 12.97 12.49 16.50
CA LEU A 220 14.22 11.96 15.92
C LEU A 220 14.66 10.58 16.45
N PRO A 221 14.59 10.28 17.76
CA PRO A 221 14.93 8.94 18.24
C PRO A 221 14.08 7.83 17.60
N HIS A 222 12.83 8.12 17.22
CA HIS A 222 11.98 7.15 16.56
C HIS A 222 12.36 6.92 15.10
N GLY A 223 12.69 7.98 14.37
CA GLY A 223 13.20 7.86 13.00
C GLY A 223 14.55 7.12 12.94
N GLN A 224 15.45 7.40 13.88
CA GLN A 224 16.72 6.68 14.02
C GLN A 224 16.50 5.18 14.23
N ALA A 225 15.63 4.81 15.18
CA ALA A 225 15.32 3.42 15.46
C ALA A 225 14.70 2.69 14.26
N LEU A 226 13.87 3.38 13.47
CA LEU A 226 13.33 2.83 12.22
C LEU A 226 14.43 2.51 11.22
N LEU A 227 15.36 3.45 10.99
CA LEU A 227 16.48 3.25 10.06
C LEU A 227 17.38 2.09 10.51
N GLU A 228 17.73 2.02 11.80
CA GLU A 228 18.55 0.93 12.36
C GLU A 228 17.88 -0.44 12.23
N ALA A 229 16.57 -0.52 12.53
CA ALA A 229 15.79 -1.74 12.37
C ALA A 229 15.75 -2.18 10.90
N LYS A 230 15.57 -1.22 9.97
CA LYS A 230 15.52 -1.47 8.53
C LYS A 230 16.88 -1.89 7.97
N ASP A 231 18.00 -1.30 8.39
CA ASP A 231 19.34 -1.73 7.95
C ASP A 231 19.67 -3.14 8.45
N THR A 232 19.28 -3.45 9.69
CA THR A 232 19.39 -4.81 10.25
C THR A 232 18.59 -5.80 9.40
N LEU A 233 17.34 -5.47 9.08
CA LEU A 233 16.48 -6.30 8.22
C LEU A 233 17.07 -6.47 6.81
N ALA A 234 17.54 -5.39 6.19
CA ALA A 234 18.18 -5.41 4.88
C ALA A 234 19.37 -6.38 4.85
N GLY A 235 20.22 -6.33 5.89
CA GLY A 235 21.34 -7.24 6.06
C GLY A 235 20.93 -8.71 6.19
N GLN A 236 19.80 -8.99 6.84
CA GLN A 236 19.24 -10.34 6.96
C GLN A 236 18.63 -10.86 5.65
N ARG A 237 18.05 -9.98 4.82
CA ARG A 237 17.36 -10.35 3.57
C ARG A 237 18.31 -10.75 2.45
N LEU A 238 19.29 -9.90 2.10
CA LEU A 238 20.25 -10.22 1.05
C LEU A 238 21.46 -11.01 1.58
N GLY A 239 21.88 -10.72 2.81
CA GLY A 239 23.10 -11.27 3.40
C GLY A 239 24.37 -10.54 2.96
N GLU A 240 25.22 -10.16 3.92
CA GLU A 240 26.49 -9.45 3.66
C GLU A 240 27.46 -10.24 2.76
N ALA A 241 27.45 -11.59 2.84
CA ALA A 241 28.28 -12.42 1.98
C ALA A 241 27.90 -12.30 0.50
N ARG A 242 26.59 -12.40 0.20
CA ARG A 242 26.07 -12.24 -1.16
C ARG A 242 26.27 -10.82 -1.66
N ALA A 243 26.05 -9.82 -0.81
CA ALA A 243 26.31 -8.43 -1.17
C ALA A 243 27.79 -8.19 -1.54
N ARG A 244 28.74 -8.75 -0.78
CA ARG A 244 30.17 -8.70 -1.10
C ARG A 244 30.51 -9.40 -2.41
N GLU A 245 29.94 -10.58 -2.67
CA GLU A 245 30.13 -11.31 -3.91
C GLU A 245 29.67 -10.49 -5.13
N LEU A 246 28.47 -9.91 -5.05
CA LEU A 246 27.94 -9.05 -6.12
C LEU A 246 28.80 -7.80 -6.34
N ARG A 247 29.29 -7.18 -5.25
CA ARG A 247 30.23 -6.05 -5.34
C ARG A 247 31.57 -6.42 -5.96
N ALA A 248 32.04 -7.65 -5.77
CA ALA A 248 33.31 -8.10 -6.35
C ALA A 248 33.26 -8.19 -7.89
N ALA A 249 32.06 -8.29 -8.47
CA ALA A 249 31.84 -8.29 -9.91
C ALA A 249 31.74 -6.87 -10.52
N TRP A 250 31.80 -5.81 -9.71
CA TRP A 250 31.68 -4.44 -10.18
C TRP A 250 32.84 -4.01 -11.09
N PRO A 251 32.59 -3.16 -12.10
CA PRO A 251 33.66 -2.52 -12.86
C PRO A 251 34.68 -1.82 -11.95
N LEU A 252 35.96 -1.86 -12.33
CA LEU A 252 37.04 -1.29 -11.52
C LEU A 252 37.03 0.24 -11.48
N SER A 253 36.54 0.90 -12.53
CA SER A 253 36.53 2.35 -12.66
C SER A 253 35.13 2.91 -12.84
N VAL A 254 34.84 4.01 -12.14
CA VAL A 254 33.66 4.84 -12.40
C VAL A 254 33.97 5.76 -13.59
N PRO A 255 33.14 5.77 -14.65
CA PRO A 255 33.32 6.72 -15.76
C PRO A 255 33.28 8.17 -15.26
N PRO A 256 34.09 9.09 -15.79
CA PRO A 256 34.03 10.50 -15.39
C PRO A 256 32.65 11.10 -15.70
N PHE A 257 32.23 12.09 -14.92
CA PHE A 257 30.99 12.82 -15.21
C PHE A 257 31.17 13.67 -16.46
N ARG A 258 30.25 13.55 -17.41
CA ARG A 258 30.26 14.29 -18.67
C ARG A 258 28.96 15.08 -18.79
N PRO A 259 28.94 16.35 -18.34
CA PRO A 259 27.79 17.21 -18.56
C PRO A 259 27.75 17.65 -20.04
N ASN A 260 26.55 17.86 -20.57
CA ASN A 260 26.31 18.49 -21.88
C ASN A 260 26.93 17.73 -23.08
N ASP A 261 26.79 16.41 -23.11
CA ASP A 261 27.15 15.62 -24.28
C ASP A 261 26.05 15.75 -25.35
N ALA A 262 26.29 16.57 -26.37
CA ALA A 262 25.34 16.79 -27.47
C ALA A 262 25.09 15.52 -28.31
N GLU A 263 26.05 14.60 -28.34
CA GLU A 263 25.94 13.33 -29.07
C GLU A 263 25.26 12.24 -28.23
N ALA A 264 25.19 12.43 -26.90
CA ALA A 264 24.55 11.49 -25.97
C ALA A 264 23.77 12.24 -24.85
N PRO A 265 22.67 12.94 -25.19
CA PRO A 265 21.89 13.73 -24.23
C PRO A 265 21.21 12.88 -23.14
N GLU A 266 21.09 11.57 -23.36
CA GLU A 266 20.50 10.61 -22.41
C GLU A 266 21.54 9.88 -21.55
N ARG A 267 22.79 10.35 -21.54
CA ARG A 267 23.86 9.77 -20.71
C ARG A 267 23.62 9.96 -19.22
N ASN A 268 23.08 11.11 -18.81
CA ASN A 268 22.74 11.40 -17.42
C ASN A 268 21.24 11.72 -17.35
N VAL A 269 20.47 10.89 -16.66
CA VAL A 269 19.00 10.93 -16.70
C VAL A 269 18.39 11.13 -15.33
N ILE A 270 17.33 11.94 -15.26
CA ILE A 270 16.42 12.02 -14.11
C ILE A 270 15.14 11.30 -14.50
N CYS A 271 14.86 10.19 -13.82
CA CYS A 271 13.88 9.20 -14.22
C CYS A 271 12.61 9.29 -13.37
N PHE A 272 11.46 9.21 -14.04
CA PHE A 272 10.14 9.33 -13.45
C PHE A 272 9.21 8.21 -13.94
N SER A 273 8.36 7.68 -13.05
CA SER A 273 7.22 6.85 -13.42
C SER A 273 5.95 7.72 -13.42
N LEU A 274 5.14 7.65 -14.48
CA LEU A 274 3.88 8.41 -14.56
C LEU A 274 2.76 7.56 -15.18
N TRP A 275 1.62 7.49 -14.51
CA TRP A 275 0.41 6.84 -14.97
C TRP A 275 -0.81 7.58 -14.41
N GLY A 276 -1.96 7.35 -15.03
CA GLY A 276 -3.23 7.99 -14.68
C GLY A 276 -3.27 9.47 -15.03
N ASP A 277 -4.34 10.12 -14.61
CA ASP A 277 -4.69 11.49 -14.94
C ASP A 277 -4.64 12.46 -13.75
N ASN A 278 -4.35 11.95 -12.54
CA ASN A 278 -4.39 12.76 -11.32
C ASN A 278 -3.45 13.99 -11.43
N PRO A 279 -3.99 15.22 -11.33
CA PRO A 279 -3.23 16.47 -11.46
C PRO A 279 -2.05 16.59 -10.50
N LYS A 280 -2.13 15.94 -9.32
CA LYS A 280 -1.02 15.85 -8.35
C LYS A 280 0.27 15.38 -9.02
N TYR A 281 0.16 14.40 -9.92
CA TYR A 281 1.30 13.79 -10.60
C TYR A 281 1.51 14.37 -11.99
N THR A 282 0.46 14.52 -12.79
CA THR A 282 0.58 14.96 -14.19
C THR A 282 1.08 16.40 -14.30
N TYR A 283 0.57 17.34 -13.48
CA TYR A 283 1.02 18.73 -13.54
C TYR A 283 2.46 18.88 -13.02
N ASN A 284 2.81 18.17 -11.94
CA ASN A 284 4.18 18.22 -11.41
C ASN A 284 5.19 17.49 -12.32
N ALA A 285 4.77 16.47 -13.07
CA ALA A 285 5.60 15.87 -14.12
C ALA A 285 5.96 16.91 -15.19
N VAL A 286 4.98 17.71 -15.67
CA VAL A 286 5.22 18.79 -16.63
C VAL A 286 6.13 19.87 -16.03
N LEU A 287 5.93 20.25 -14.76
CA LEU A 287 6.83 21.18 -14.06
C LEU A 287 8.26 20.63 -13.96
N ASN A 288 8.42 19.34 -13.67
CA ASN A 288 9.71 18.68 -13.66
C ASN A 288 10.36 18.71 -15.03
N ALA A 289 9.65 18.33 -16.10
CA ALA A 289 10.15 18.41 -17.48
C ALA A 289 10.68 19.82 -17.82
N LYS A 290 9.93 20.86 -17.42
CA LYS A 290 10.34 22.26 -17.61
C LYS A 290 11.56 22.68 -16.77
N LYS A 291 11.67 22.20 -15.53
CA LYS A 291 12.69 22.67 -14.58
C LYS A 291 13.99 21.89 -14.63
N VAL A 292 13.98 20.60 -14.99
CA VAL A 292 15.19 19.78 -15.09
C VAL A 292 16.30 20.44 -15.91
N PRO A 293 16.08 20.91 -17.15
CA PRO A 293 17.15 21.54 -17.93
C PRO A 293 17.67 22.87 -17.33
N LEU A 294 16.90 23.50 -16.43
CA LEU A 294 17.30 24.74 -15.74
C LEU A 294 18.08 24.47 -14.45
N VAL A 295 17.67 23.44 -13.70
CA VAL A 295 18.24 23.09 -12.39
C VAL A 295 19.43 22.13 -12.54
N TYR A 296 19.37 21.24 -13.51
CA TYR A 296 20.38 20.21 -13.78
C TYR A 296 20.95 20.33 -15.21
N PRO A 297 21.78 21.34 -15.51
CA PRO A 297 22.48 21.41 -16.79
C PRO A 297 23.26 20.11 -17.07
N GLY A 298 23.09 19.55 -18.27
CA GLY A 298 23.74 18.30 -18.68
C GLY A 298 23.03 17.01 -18.25
N TRP A 299 21.83 17.13 -17.68
CA TRP A 299 20.92 16.02 -17.41
C TRP A 299 19.65 16.14 -18.26
N SER A 300 19.07 15.00 -18.64
CA SER A 300 17.78 14.93 -19.32
C SER A 300 16.70 14.32 -18.43
N ALA A 301 15.47 14.83 -18.55
CA ALA A 301 14.32 14.22 -17.90
C ALA A 301 13.81 13.04 -18.74
N ARG A 302 13.55 11.89 -18.12
CA ARG A 302 13.01 10.70 -18.76
C ARG A 302 11.77 10.20 -18.01
N PHE A 303 10.64 10.16 -18.71
CA PHE A 303 9.35 9.70 -18.17
C PHE A 303 8.97 8.35 -18.78
N TYR A 304 8.70 7.37 -17.93
CA TYR A 304 8.07 6.11 -18.32
C TYR A 304 6.56 6.21 -18.12
N VAL A 305 5.78 6.00 -19.19
CA VAL A 305 4.32 6.24 -19.22
C VAL A 305 3.54 5.05 -19.78
N ASP A 306 2.33 4.81 -19.27
CA ASP A 306 1.34 3.95 -19.94
C ASP A 306 0.30 4.79 -20.71
N ASP A 307 -0.69 4.12 -21.28
CA ASP A 307 -1.78 4.70 -22.06
C ASP A 307 -2.85 5.43 -21.21
N THR A 308 -2.71 5.40 -19.88
CA THR A 308 -3.63 6.10 -18.97
C THR A 308 -3.24 7.56 -18.72
N VAL A 309 -2.05 7.98 -19.17
CA VAL A 309 -1.61 9.38 -19.09
C VAL A 309 -2.27 10.20 -20.22
N PRO A 310 -2.89 11.36 -19.93
CA PRO A 310 -3.50 12.20 -20.96
C PRO A 310 -2.50 12.62 -22.05
N THR A 311 -2.94 12.62 -23.31
CA THR A 311 -2.06 12.87 -24.47
C THR A 311 -1.46 14.27 -24.44
N GLU A 312 -2.20 15.27 -23.96
CA GLU A 312 -1.75 16.63 -23.76
C GLU A 312 -0.62 16.73 -22.72
N ILE A 313 -0.63 15.88 -21.70
CA ILE A 313 0.45 15.79 -20.70
C ILE A 313 1.68 15.20 -21.36
N VAL A 314 1.55 14.08 -22.09
CA VAL A 314 2.65 13.47 -22.82
C VAL A 314 3.28 14.46 -23.82
N GLN A 315 2.46 15.18 -24.57
CA GLN A 315 2.94 16.21 -25.51
C GLN A 315 3.69 17.32 -24.79
N ALA A 316 3.15 17.83 -23.66
CA ALA A 316 3.82 18.86 -22.87
C ALA A 316 5.19 18.40 -22.34
N LEU A 317 5.33 17.13 -21.92
CA LEU A 317 6.63 16.57 -21.52
C LEU A 317 7.65 16.64 -22.66
N VAL A 318 7.24 16.24 -23.87
CA VAL A 318 8.08 16.28 -25.07
C VAL A 318 8.43 17.72 -25.47
N ASP A 319 7.46 18.64 -25.42
CA ASP A 319 7.66 20.06 -25.76
C ASP A 319 8.68 20.74 -24.83
N TYR A 320 8.77 20.31 -23.57
CA TYR A 320 9.81 20.75 -22.62
C TYR A 320 11.13 19.98 -22.74
N GLY A 321 11.28 19.13 -23.75
CA GLY A 321 12.52 18.41 -24.06
C GLY A 321 12.73 17.14 -23.24
N ALA A 322 11.71 16.63 -22.55
CA ALA A 322 11.82 15.36 -21.85
C ALA A 322 11.69 14.18 -22.82
N ARG A 323 12.43 13.11 -22.52
CA ARG A 323 12.27 11.82 -23.20
C ARG A 323 11.07 11.09 -22.61
N VAL A 324 10.14 10.66 -23.46
CA VAL A 324 9.00 9.82 -23.04
C VAL A 324 9.19 8.40 -23.59
N ILE A 325 9.12 7.42 -22.70
CA ILE A 325 9.18 5.99 -23.02
C ILE A 325 7.82 5.38 -22.68
N SER A 326 7.11 4.90 -23.70
CA SER A 326 5.87 4.15 -23.46
C SER A 326 6.18 2.73 -23.01
N VAL A 327 5.56 2.31 -21.92
CA VAL A 327 5.64 0.95 -21.35
C VAL A 327 4.30 0.21 -21.43
N ALA A 328 3.31 0.77 -22.14
CA ALA A 328 1.96 0.20 -22.27
C ALA A 328 1.97 -1.23 -22.85
N SER A 329 2.85 -1.47 -23.83
CA SER A 329 3.02 -2.78 -24.48
C SER A 329 4.20 -3.60 -23.89
N ASP A 330 4.84 -3.13 -22.83
CA ASP A 330 5.94 -3.83 -22.18
C ASP A 330 5.38 -4.90 -21.22
N ALA A 331 6.04 -6.06 -21.15
CA ALA A 331 5.67 -7.12 -20.21
C ALA A 331 5.67 -6.64 -18.74
N ARG A 332 6.40 -5.55 -18.45
CA ARG A 332 6.54 -4.90 -17.14
C ARG A 332 5.54 -3.75 -16.91
N THR A 333 4.48 -3.63 -17.71
CA THR A 333 3.44 -2.57 -17.55
C THR A 333 2.76 -2.59 -16.17
N HIS A 334 2.75 -3.74 -15.48
CA HIS A 334 2.22 -3.85 -14.12
C HIS A 334 3.15 -3.24 -13.05
N LEU A 335 4.45 -3.02 -13.35
CA LEU A 335 5.46 -2.52 -12.42
C LEU A 335 5.52 -0.99 -12.33
N LYS A 336 4.38 -0.31 -12.23
CA LYS A 336 4.24 1.15 -12.26
C LYS A 336 5.23 1.88 -11.32
N LEU A 337 5.33 1.39 -10.08
CA LEU A 337 6.25 1.92 -9.06
C LEU A 337 7.74 1.68 -9.36
N PHE A 338 8.10 0.80 -10.29
CA PHE A 338 9.50 0.46 -10.59
C PHE A 338 10.01 1.04 -11.91
N TRP A 339 9.15 1.60 -12.77
CA TRP A 339 9.59 2.01 -14.11
C TRP A 339 10.76 3.01 -14.10
N ARG A 340 10.81 3.94 -13.15
CA ARG A 340 11.95 4.85 -12.98
C ARG A 340 13.29 4.14 -12.71
N PHE A 341 13.28 2.90 -12.24
CA PHE A 341 14.50 2.09 -12.06
C PHE A 341 14.96 1.41 -13.35
N LEU A 342 14.15 1.36 -14.41
CA LEU A 342 14.54 0.70 -15.67
C LEU A 342 15.76 1.36 -16.33
N ALA A 343 16.01 2.64 -16.02
CA ALA A 343 17.19 3.36 -16.51
C ALA A 343 18.51 2.78 -15.98
N THR A 344 18.52 2.02 -14.88
CA THR A 344 19.75 1.39 -14.37
C THR A 344 20.29 0.30 -15.28
N ASP A 345 19.41 -0.27 -16.10
CA ASP A 345 19.70 -1.39 -17.00
C ASP A 345 19.89 -0.93 -18.46
N ASP A 346 19.70 0.36 -18.74
CA ASP A 346 19.91 0.96 -20.05
C ASP A 346 21.41 1.18 -20.29
N PRO A 347 22.03 0.52 -21.29
CA PRO A 347 23.48 0.63 -21.55
C PRO A 347 23.91 2.01 -22.05
N THR A 348 22.97 2.88 -22.43
CA THR A 348 23.26 4.26 -22.86
C THR A 348 23.32 5.24 -21.68
N VAL A 349 22.80 4.84 -20.52
CA VAL A 349 22.81 5.62 -19.29
C VAL A 349 24.12 5.37 -18.55
N GLU A 350 24.83 6.43 -18.17
CA GLU A 350 25.96 6.37 -17.24
C GLU A 350 25.54 6.72 -15.82
N ARG A 351 24.61 7.67 -15.66
CA ARG A 351 24.12 8.12 -14.36
C ARG A 351 22.62 8.31 -14.36
N PHE A 352 22.01 7.96 -13.25
CA PHE A 352 20.59 8.10 -13.06
C PHE A 352 20.28 8.74 -11.71
N LEU A 353 19.22 9.53 -11.68
CA LEU A 353 18.51 9.95 -10.47
C LEU A 353 17.07 9.44 -10.59
N CYS A 354 16.53 8.86 -9.53
CA CYS A 354 15.13 8.45 -9.47
C CYS A 354 14.34 9.52 -8.71
N ARG A 355 13.26 10.02 -9.31
CA ARG A 355 12.37 11.02 -8.70
C ARG A 355 10.92 10.59 -8.82
N ASP A 356 10.14 10.95 -7.81
CA ASP A 356 8.69 10.86 -7.86
C ASP A 356 8.14 12.08 -8.62
N CYS A 357 7.07 11.90 -9.41
CA CYS A 357 6.52 12.99 -10.22
C CYS A 357 6.01 14.17 -9.38
N ASP A 358 5.55 13.92 -8.16
CA ASP A 358 5.01 14.92 -7.25
C ASP A 358 6.08 15.69 -6.46
N ALA A 359 7.36 15.33 -6.58
CA ALA A 359 8.50 16.04 -6.02
C ALA A 359 9.21 16.85 -7.11
N VAL A 360 9.02 18.17 -7.10
CA VAL A 360 9.57 19.05 -8.14
C VAL A 360 11.05 19.39 -7.85
N VAL A 361 11.91 19.21 -8.86
CA VAL A 361 13.36 19.46 -8.72
C VAL A 361 13.69 20.86 -8.20
N ASN A 362 14.67 20.96 -7.29
CA ASN A 362 15.08 22.22 -6.66
C ASN A 362 16.60 22.34 -6.45
N HIS A 363 17.06 23.49 -5.96
CA HIS A 363 18.49 23.79 -5.82
C HIS A 363 19.18 23.00 -4.69
N ARG A 364 18.42 22.53 -3.68
CA ARG A 364 18.94 21.72 -2.57
C ARG A 364 19.42 20.37 -3.03
N GLU A 365 18.57 19.66 -3.78
CA GLU A 365 18.96 18.38 -4.37
C GLU A 365 20.07 18.53 -5.40
N HIS A 366 20.06 19.60 -6.20
CA HIS A 366 21.15 19.87 -7.15
C HIS A 366 22.49 20.01 -6.44
N ALA A 367 22.55 20.82 -5.36
CA ALA A 367 23.78 20.98 -4.58
C ALA A 367 24.28 19.66 -4.00
N ALA A 368 23.36 18.82 -3.48
CA ALA A 368 23.69 17.50 -2.95
C ALA A 368 24.21 16.54 -4.04
N VAL A 369 23.63 16.60 -5.25
CA VAL A 369 24.06 15.81 -6.42
C VAL A 369 25.45 16.26 -6.89
N GLU A 370 25.73 17.55 -6.96
CA GLU A 370 27.07 18.06 -7.31
C GLU A 370 28.12 17.60 -6.29
N ALA A 371 27.80 17.64 -4.99
CA ALA A 371 28.66 17.11 -3.94
C ALA A 371 28.88 15.59 -4.08
N TRP A 372 27.87 14.84 -4.50
CA TRP A 372 28.01 13.42 -4.83
C TRP A 372 28.91 13.17 -6.03
N LEU A 373 28.70 13.89 -7.14
CA LEU A 373 29.54 13.76 -8.33
C LEU A 373 31.02 14.04 -8.02
N ALA A 374 31.29 15.04 -7.16
CA ALA A 374 32.64 15.37 -6.70
C ALA A 374 33.24 14.34 -5.73
N SER A 375 32.41 13.53 -5.05
CA SER A 375 32.88 12.56 -4.05
C SER A 375 33.51 11.30 -4.65
N GLY A 376 33.23 11.00 -5.92
CA GLY A 376 33.64 9.74 -6.56
C GLY A 376 32.89 8.49 -6.09
N ARG A 377 31.89 8.63 -5.21
CA ARG A 377 31.02 7.52 -4.77
C ARG A 377 30.12 7.05 -5.90
N LYS A 378 29.81 5.75 -5.92
CA LYS A 378 28.97 5.15 -6.96
C LYS A 378 27.49 5.49 -6.81
N PHE A 379 27.03 5.72 -5.58
CA PHE A 379 25.61 5.93 -5.29
C PHE A 379 25.37 7.14 -4.40
N HIS A 380 24.15 7.66 -4.43
CA HIS A 380 23.69 8.81 -3.66
C HIS A 380 22.30 8.59 -3.09
N VAL A 381 22.11 8.93 -1.82
CA VAL A 381 20.82 8.94 -1.13
C VAL A 381 20.64 10.28 -0.42
N MET A 382 19.39 10.76 -0.36
CA MET A 382 19.00 12.02 0.27
C MET A 382 17.87 11.82 1.29
N ARG A 383 18.00 12.44 2.46
CA ARG A 383 17.00 12.49 3.55
C ARG A 383 17.00 13.86 4.23
N ASP A 384 16.16 14.78 3.74
CA ASP A 384 16.10 16.17 4.23
C ASP A 384 14.83 16.52 5.02
N HIS A 385 14.12 15.52 5.55
CA HIS A 385 12.97 15.72 6.42
C HIS A 385 12.95 14.66 7.54
N PRO A 386 12.46 14.96 8.76
CA PRO A 386 12.35 13.95 9.83
C PRO A 386 11.44 12.77 9.46
N GLU A 387 10.51 12.91 8.51
CA GLU A 387 9.73 11.74 8.06
C GLU A 387 10.49 10.83 7.11
N HIS A 388 11.65 11.24 6.59
CA HIS A 388 12.49 10.42 5.72
C HIS A 388 13.26 9.36 6.53
N ALA A 389 12.52 8.51 7.25
CA ALA A 389 13.02 7.41 8.06
C ALA A 389 13.07 6.08 7.28
N GLU A 390 13.46 6.16 6.00
CA GLU A 390 13.68 5.02 5.11
C GLU A 390 15.13 4.97 4.61
N LEU A 391 15.69 3.78 4.40
CA LEU A 391 17.10 3.64 4.03
C LEU A 391 17.40 4.28 2.68
N ILE A 392 16.51 4.05 1.71
CA ILE A 392 16.51 4.67 0.39
C ILE A 392 15.09 5.17 0.14
N MET A 393 14.93 6.49 0.04
CA MET A 393 13.69 7.09 -0.45
C MET A 393 13.60 6.82 -1.96
N ALA A 394 12.56 6.11 -2.41
CA ALA A 394 12.48 5.61 -3.79
C ALA A 394 12.49 6.72 -4.87
N GLY A 395 12.06 7.93 -4.52
CA GLY A 395 12.14 9.13 -5.35
C GLY A 395 13.26 10.11 -4.97
N MET A 396 14.27 9.72 -4.17
CA MET A 396 15.38 10.60 -3.77
C MET A 396 16.72 9.84 -3.68
N TRP A 397 17.03 9.08 -4.72
CA TRP A 397 18.29 8.35 -4.82
C TRP A 397 18.81 8.30 -6.26
N GLY A 398 20.08 7.98 -6.42
CA GLY A 398 20.70 7.84 -7.72
C GLY A 398 22.02 7.11 -7.66
N GLY A 399 22.63 6.95 -8.83
CA GLY A 399 23.90 6.26 -8.94
C GLY A 399 24.49 6.24 -10.32
N VAL A 400 25.62 5.54 -10.41
CA VAL A 400 26.28 5.20 -11.66
C VAL A 400 25.71 3.87 -12.17
N ALA A 401 25.22 3.85 -13.40
CA ALA A 401 24.67 2.66 -14.04
C ALA A 401 25.76 1.60 -14.28
N GLY A 402 25.34 0.34 -14.43
CA GLY A 402 26.26 -0.79 -14.66
C GLY A 402 26.92 -1.37 -13.40
N PHE A 403 26.71 -0.77 -12.22
CA PHE A 403 27.15 -1.34 -10.94
C PHE A 403 26.08 -2.19 -10.27
N LEU A 404 24.81 -1.95 -10.51
CA LEU A 404 23.76 -2.80 -9.92
C LEU A 404 23.54 -4.05 -10.79
N PRO A 405 23.17 -5.19 -10.18
CA PRO A 405 22.58 -6.27 -10.95
C PRO A 405 21.34 -5.72 -11.68
N ARG A 406 20.95 -6.36 -12.79
CA ARG A 406 19.80 -5.93 -13.60
C ARG A 406 18.55 -5.73 -12.73
N LEU A 407 18.23 -4.48 -12.41
CA LEU A 407 17.17 -4.18 -11.44
C LEU A 407 15.81 -4.47 -12.04
N SER A 408 15.65 -4.42 -13.37
CA SER A 408 14.37 -4.76 -13.99
C SER A 408 13.99 -6.21 -13.72
N ASP A 409 14.96 -7.12 -13.78
CA ASP A 409 14.74 -8.55 -13.58
C ASP A 409 14.45 -8.83 -12.09
N GLN A 410 15.18 -8.16 -11.19
CA GLN A 410 14.92 -8.27 -9.76
C GLN A 410 13.59 -7.65 -9.32
N ALA A 411 13.17 -6.56 -9.96
CA ALA A 411 11.89 -5.91 -9.69
C ALA A 411 10.72 -6.82 -10.06
N VAL A 412 10.78 -7.50 -11.22
CA VAL A 412 9.80 -8.52 -11.61
C VAL A 412 9.76 -9.64 -10.57
N GLU A 413 10.91 -10.24 -10.25
CA GLU A 413 10.99 -11.33 -9.25
C GLU A 413 10.41 -10.89 -7.89
N TYR A 414 10.79 -9.72 -7.41
CA TYR A 414 10.34 -9.20 -6.12
C TYR A 414 8.85 -8.91 -6.12
N TYR A 415 8.32 -8.27 -7.18
CA TYR A 415 6.90 -7.99 -7.29
C TYR A 415 6.09 -9.29 -7.33
N GLU A 416 6.41 -10.20 -8.25
CA GLU A 416 5.67 -11.46 -8.44
C GLU A 416 5.71 -12.39 -7.22
N SER A 417 6.79 -12.38 -6.44
CA SER A 417 6.92 -13.23 -5.25
C SER A 417 6.16 -12.76 -4.01
N HIS A 418 5.54 -11.58 -4.05
CA HIS A 418 4.83 -11.00 -2.91
C HIS A 418 3.33 -10.83 -3.20
N GLU A 419 2.46 -11.38 -2.35
CA GLU A 419 1.01 -11.15 -2.41
C GLU A 419 0.45 -10.91 -0.99
N PRO A 420 -0.44 -9.90 -0.78
CA PRO A 420 -0.95 -8.95 -1.77
C PRO A 420 0.13 -7.93 -2.20
N LYS A 421 -0.10 -7.23 -3.32
CA LYS A 421 0.71 -6.06 -3.72
C LYS A 421 0.34 -4.83 -2.88
N TRP A 422 1.32 -4.03 -2.45
CA TRP A 422 1.10 -2.82 -1.64
C TRP A 422 1.80 -1.57 -2.20
N ARG A 423 1.40 -0.40 -1.69
CA ARG A 423 1.80 0.93 -2.19
C ARG A 423 3.30 1.25 -2.04
N TRP A 424 4.01 0.59 -1.13
CA TRP A 424 5.39 0.89 -0.76
C TRP A 424 6.38 -0.21 -1.17
N ILE A 425 5.95 -1.11 -2.05
CA ILE A 425 6.71 -2.30 -2.45
C ILE A 425 8.05 -1.94 -3.12
N ASP A 426 8.13 -0.78 -3.78
CA ASP A 426 9.37 -0.26 -4.37
C ASP A 426 10.37 0.20 -3.30
N GLN A 427 9.92 0.83 -2.22
CA GLN A 427 10.77 1.17 -1.07
C GLN A 427 11.30 -0.09 -0.38
N ASP A 428 10.43 -1.07 -0.15
CA ASP A 428 10.82 -2.35 0.46
C ASP A 428 11.83 -3.12 -0.43
N PHE A 429 11.62 -3.10 -1.75
CA PHE A 429 12.58 -3.64 -2.71
C PHE A 429 13.94 -2.96 -2.60
N LEU A 430 13.98 -1.62 -2.57
CA LEU A 430 15.23 -0.88 -2.43
C LEU A 430 15.93 -1.20 -1.12
N ARG A 431 15.18 -1.29 0.00
CA ARG A 431 15.72 -1.74 1.29
C ARG A 431 16.31 -3.15 1.18
N ASP A 432 15.57 -4.10 0.63
CA ASP A 432 15.93 -5.52 0.71
C ASP A 432 17.00 -5.93 -0.30
N ARG A 433 16.97 -5.36 -1.51
CA ARG A 433 17.81 -5.79 -2.65
C ARG A 433 18.91 -4.80 -3.00
N VAL A 434 18.72 -3.50 -2.77
CA VAL A 434 19.66 -2.45 -3.22
C VAL A 434 20.52 -1.91 -2.08
N TRP A 435 19.92 -1.56 -0.94
CA TRP A 435 20.65 -0.96 0.18
C TRP A 435 21.86 -1.78 0.66
N PRO A 436 21.75 -3.12 0.86
CA PRO A 436 22.90 -3.92 1.29
C PRO A 436 24.05 -3.92 0.27
N LEU A 437 23.75 -3.66 -1.01
CA LEU A 437 24.76 -3.54 -2.07
C LEU A 437 25.47 -2.19 -1.99
N ILE A 438 24.70 -1.10 -1.88
CA ILE A 438 25.23 0.25 -2.09
C ILE A 438 25.77 0.91 -0.83
N LYS A 439 25.35 0.51 0.37
CA LYS A 439 25.65 1.25 1.63
C LYS A 439 27.14 1.48 1.91
N ALA A 440 28.02 0.64 1.36
CA ALA A 440 29.48 0.77 1.48
C ALA A 440 30.11 1.77 0.48
N ASP A 441 29.40 2.13 -0.60
CA ASP A 441 29.86 3.03 -1.67
C ASP A 441 28.77 4.05 -2.05
N CYS A 442 28.14 4.62 -1.02
CA CYS A 442 27.09 5.61 -1.12
C CYS A 442 27.50 6.87 -0.37
N LEU A 443 27.37 8.03 -1.01
CA LEU A 443 27.30 9.30 -0.29
C LEU A 443 25.86 9.49 0.17
N VAL A 444 25.67 9.78 1.45
CA VAL A 444 24.34 10.03 2.02
C VAL A 444 24.27 11.47 2.50
N HIS A 445 23.29 12.21 2.00
CA HIS A 445 22.97 13.54 2.51
C HIS A 445 21.77 13.44 3.45
N ASP A 446 21.98 13.73 4.73
CA ASP A 446 21.00 13.53 5.80
C ASP A 446 21.16 14.57 6.91
N ASP A 447 20.11 15.35 7.15
CA ASP A 447 20.10 16.40 8.17
C ASP A 447 19.53 15.97 9.53
N PHE A 448 19.15 14.71 9.70
CA PHE A 448 18.39 14.29 10.86
C PHE A 448 19.02 13.10 11.58
N TYR A 449 19.39 12.06 10.85
CA TYR A 449 19.77 10.77 11.43
C TYR A 449 21.26 10.47 11.32
N ILE A 450 21.93 11.01 10.29
CA ILE A 450 23.36 10.80 10.01
C ILE A 450 23.72 9.30 10.04
N MET A 451 23.03 8.50 9.21
CA MET A 451 23.13 7.02 9.19
C MET A 451 23.59 6.48 7.82
N GLY A 452 24.41 5.43 7.81
CA GLY A 452 24.95 4.83 6.58
C GLY A 452 26.35 5.35 6.23
N GLY A 453 26.99 4.73 5.22
CA GLY A 453 28.41 4.85 4.86
C GLY A 453 29.07 6.23 5.06
N GLU A 454 29.25 6.98 3.98
CA GLU A 454 29.74 8.35 4.10
C GLU A 454 28.54 9.30 4.19
N CYS A 455 28.13 9.62 5.42
CA CYS A 455 27.00 10.49 5.67
C CYS A 455 27.43 11.94 5.95
N ARG A 456 26.78 12.90 5.31
CA ARG A 456 27.03 14.34 5.45
C ARG A 456 25.72 15.12 5.54
N ARG A 457 25.78 16.33 6.11
CA ARG A 457 24.69 17.31 6.00
C ARG A 457 24.56 17.82 4.57
N PHE A 458 23.39 18.31 4.19
CA PHE A 458 23.22 18.99 2.90
C PHE A 458 24.19 20.18 2.78
N PRO A 459 24.66 20.53 1.56
CA PRO A 459 25.58 21.64 1.38
C PRO A 459 25.03 22.96 1.97
N PRO A 460 25.84 23.73 2.72
CA PRO A 460 25.41 25.01 3.28
C PRO A 460 24.94 25.99 2.20
N GLY A 461 23.91 26.80 2.49
CA GLY A 461 23.36 27.76 1.53
C GLY A 461 22.36 27.14 0.55
N SER A 462 22.07 25.85 0.70
CA SER A 462 21.08 25.11 -0.09
C SER A 462 19.74 24.91 0.64
N GLU A 463 19.50 25.66 1.71
CA GLU A 463 18.28 25.58 2.52
C GLU A 463 17.03 25.89 1.67
N LEU A 464 15.97 25.12 1.93
CA LEU A 464 14.65 25.37 1.37
C LEU A 464 13.82 26.19 2.36
N PRO A 465 12.77 26.89 1.88
CA PRO A 465 11.82 27.57 2.76
C PRO A 465 11.23 26.64 3.82
N GLU A 466 10.79 27.23 4.93
CA GLU A 466 10.12 26.50 6.01
C GLU A 466 8.89 25.74 5.46
N ASN A 467 8.84 24.42 5.72
CA ASN A 467 7.87 23.43 5.19
C ASN A 467 8.12 22.91 3.76
N GLU A 468 9.27 23.21 3.15
CA GLU A 468 9.70 22.55 1.91
C GLU A 468 10.83 21.55 2.18
N HIS A 469 10.82 20.45 1.45
CA HIS A 469 11.88 19.44 1.44
C HIS A 469 11.99 18.86 0.01
N VAL A 470 13.08 18.17 -0.31
CA VAL A 470 13.39 17.61 -1.64
C VAL A 470 12.33 16.60 -2.08
N GLY A 471 11.79 15.81 -1.17
CA GLY A 471 10.66 14.90 -1.42
C GLY A 471 9.28 15.55 -1.38
N GLY A 472 9.21 16.87 -1.12
CA GLY A 472 7.98 17.56 -0.76
C GLY A 472 7.12 17.92 -1.96
N TYR A 473 5.80 17.79 -1.77
CA TYR A 473 4.79 18.20 -2.73
C TYR A 473 4.56 19.72 -2.72
N ARG A 474 4.53 20.36 -3.90
CA ARG A 474 4.48 21.84 -4.03
C ARG A 474 3.10 22.45 -4.34
N LEU A 475 2.05 21.69 -4.61
CA LEU A 475 0.74 22.31 -4.92
C LEU A 475 -0.07 22.55 -3.64
N ARG A 476 0.11 23.75 -3.06
CA ARG A 476 -0.86 24.36 -2.12
C ARG A 476 -2.23 24.60 -2.77
N PHE A 477 -2.32 24.65 -4.11
CA PHE A 477 -3.54 25.05 -4.83
C PHE A 477 -4.61 23.96 -4.98
N ALA A 478 -4.30 22.67 -4.84
CA ALA A 478 -5.30 21.60 -4.97
C ALA A 478 -5.98 21.25 -3.63
N ALA A 479 -5.24 21.31 -2.52
CA ALA A 479 -5.78 21.00 -1.19
C ALA A 479 -6.86 22.01 -0.76
N GLU A 480 -6.74 23.28 -1.16
CA GLU A 480 -7.76 24.30 -0.92
C GLU A 480 -9.04 24.07 -1.74
N GLN A 481 -8.94 23.45 -2.93
CA GLN A 481 -10.12 23.08 -3.73
C GLN A 481 -10.75 21.76 -3.31
N GLU A 482 -9.97 20.78 -2.84
CA GLU A 482 -10.52 19.55 -2.24
C GLU A 482 -11.27 19.86 -0.94
N HIS A 483 -10.77 20.79 -0.11
CA HIS A 483 -11.50 21.27 1.05
C HIS A 483 -12.78 22.04 0.66
N ALA A 484 -12.71 22.89 -0.38
CA ALA A 484 -13.87 23.64 -0.87
C ALA A 484 -14.92 22.76 -1.58
N ALA A 485 -14.52 21.64 -2.18
CA ALA A 485 -15.41 20.66 -2.83
C ALA A 485 -16.05 19.69 -1.82
N LYS A 486 -15.40 19.43 -0.68
CA LYS A 486 -15.99 18.69 0.45
C LYS A 486 -16.83 19.57 1.39
N SER A 487 -16.81 20.89 1.22
CA SER A 487 -17.51 21.87 2.07
C SER A 487 -18.67 22.61 1.38
N ASN A 488 -19.14 22.14 0.21
CA ASN A 488 -20.29 22.69 -0.51
C ASN A 488 -21.36 21.67 -0.79
#